data_AF-A0A420QTF7-F1
#
_entry.id   AF-A0A420QTF7-F1
#
_cell.length_a   1.000
_cell.length_b   1.000
_cell.length_c   1.000
_cell.angle_alpha   90.00
_cell.angle_beta   90.00
_cell.angle_gamma   90.00
#
_symmetry.space_group_name_H-M   'P 1'
#
loop_
_entity.id
_entity.type
_entity.pdbx_description
1 polymer ?
#
loop_
_entity_poly.entity_id
_entity_poly.type
_entity_poly.pdbx_seq_one_letter_code
_entity_poly.pdbx_strand_id
1 'polypeptide(L)'
;MSKDTIPEEQTTSNGSLSSNGKGKSTTSNGHLAPPQPTTPVGWSWRDFSRSPSPLGLIPIHRHWRTFVHKHEVPRKVLHVSIGFFVIWLYVTGTQTTSVTPWLMSALIPIAATDWLRHRYASVNRLYVKVLGALMRESEYSGWNGVIFYLLGAWIVLYGFPKDVGIMSVLLLSWCDTAASTFGRLWGRYTPRLRRGKSLAGSTAAFLVGVGTSYFFYGWLVPTVGPFPGDENFLFKGFLSLPKTICEAVGVSKEQTTISGALALGVMSVWSGFVASASEVVDIFGWDDNLTIPVLSGFGIWGFLKIFS
;
A
#
# COMPACT_ATOMS: atom_id res chain seq x y z
N MET A 1 9.90 -45.04 59.08
CA MET A 1 11.09 -45.21 59.96
C MET A 1 12.31 -45.09 59.06
N SER A 2 13.05 -43.97 59.08
CA SER A 2 14.28 -43.71 59.89
C SER A 2 15.30 -44.86 59.75
N LYS A 3 16.61 -44.66 59.48
CA LYS A 3 17.48 -43.47 59.37
C LYS A 3 18.89 -43.96 58.93
N ASP A 4 19.77 -43.03 58.53
CA ASP A 4 21.26 -43.08 58.51
C ASP A 4 21.92 -43.89 57.36
N THR A 5 23.03 -43.52 56.69
CA THR A 5 24.21 -42.69 57.03
C THR A 5 25.00 -42.30 55.74
N ILE A 6 25.81 -41.22 55.79
CA ILE A 6 26.76 -40.69 54.76
C ILE A 6 28.16 -41.36 54.89
N PRO A 7 29.07 -41.31 53.88
CA PRO A 7 30.21 -40.34 53.87
C PRO A 7 30.53 -39.78 52.45
N GLU A 8 30.85 -38.49 52.22
CA GLU A 8 32.08 -37.70 52.46
C GLU A 8 33.25 -38.01 51.47
N GLU A 9 33.58 -37.09 50.55
CA GLU A 9 34.92 -37.01 49.94
C GLU A 9 35.32 -35.59 49.44
N GLN A 10 36.34 -35.06 50.12
CA GLN A 10 37.52 -34.26 49.72
C GLN A 10 37.43 -32.87 49.04
N THR A 11 37.69 -31.89 49.89
CA THR A 11 38.46 -30.64 49.70
C THR A 11 39.81 -30.81 48.99
N THR A 12 40.11 -29.89 48.05
CA THR A 12 41.48 -29.45 47.78
C THR A 12 41.57 -27.92 47.87
N SER A 13 42.50 -27.44 48.70
CA SER A 13 42.88 -26.04 48.87
C SER A 13 44.36 -25.87 48.52
N ASN A 14 44.70 -24.80 47.80
CA ASN A 14 45.96 -24.03 47.79
C ASN A 14 45.83 -23.05 46.60
N GLY A 15 45.90 -21.72 46.68
CA GLY A 15 46.58 -20.84 47.61
C GLY A 15 47.76 -20.16 46.90
N SER A 16 47.56 -19.01 46.26
CA SER A 16 48.59 -17.95 46.14
C SER A 16 48.00 -16.60 45.71
N LEU A 17 48.48 -15.55 46.38
CA LEU A 17 48.08 -14.15 46.28
C LEU A 17 48.65 -13.47 45.02
N SER A 18 47.90 -12.48 44.49
CA SER A 18 48.48 -11.18 44.14
C SER A 18 47.44 -10.07 44.21
N SER A 19 47.81 -9.01 44.92
CA SER A 19 47.02 -7.84 45.30
C SER A 19 47.20 -6.67 44.33
N ASN A 20 46.12 -5.94 44.05
CA ASN A 20 46.00 -4.47 43.86
C ASN A 20 44.80 -4.22 42.93
N GLY A 21 43.80 -3.38 43.21
CA GLY A 21 43.58 -2.39 44.25
C GLY A 21 42.48 -1.45 43.74
N LYS A 22 41.68 -0.91 44.68
CA LYS A 22 40.53 0.02 44.52
C LYS A 22 39.15 -0.60 44.32
N GLY A 23 38.68 -1.27 45.38
CA GLY A 23 37.28 -1.17 45.78
C GLY A 23 37.04 0.21 46.42
N LYS A 24 36.04 0.94 45.92
CA LYS A 24 35.39 2.01 46.69
C LYS A 24 34.01 1.48 47.05
N SER A 25 33.80 1.24 48.35
CA SER A 25 32.56 0.72 48.91
C SER A 25 31.40 1.69 48.67
N THR A 26 30.30 1.11 48.22
CA THR A 26 28.98 1.67 48.04
C THR A 26 28.40 2.16 49.38
N THR A 27 28.12 3.46 49.51
CA THR A 27 27.06 3.94 50.40
C THR A 27 25.77 4.01 49.61
N SER A 28 24.93 2.98 49.76
CA SER A 28 23.57 2.96 49.20
C SER A 28 22.65 3.79 50.09
N ASN A 29 22.29 5.00 49.66
CA ASN A 29 21.11 5.67 50.19
C ASN A 29 19.91 5.16 49.40
N GLY A 30 18.98 4.51 50.11
CA GLY A 30 17.85 3.75 49.56
C GLY A 30 16.81 4.59 48.82
N HIS A 31 17.12 4.94 47.57
CA HIS A 31 16.12 5.26 46.55
C HIS A 31 16.49 4.58 45.23
N LEU A 32 15.49 3.94 44.62
CA LEU A 32 15.53 3.09 43.44
C LEU A 32 16.25 3.76 42.25
N ALA A 33 17.44 3.27 41.87
CA ALA A 33 18.04 3.57 40.59
C ALA A 33 17.63 2.49 39.56
N PRO A 34 16.95 2.83 38.46
CA PRO A 34 16.64 1.83 37.42
C PRO A 34 17.94 1.35 36.74
N PRO A 35 17.96 0.11 36.21
CA PRO A 35 19.14 -0.42 35.52
C PRO A 35 19.47 0.44 34.28
N GLN A 36 20.74 0.79 34.10
CA GLN A 36 21.20 1.39 32.85
C GLN A 36 21.25 0.30 31.77
N PRO A 37 20.51 0.45 30.64
CA PRO A 37 20.64 -0.50 29.54
C PRO A 37 21.96 -0.25 28.82
N THR A 38 22.87 -1.21 28.92
CA THR A 38 24.02 -1.35 28.02
C THR A 38 23.51 -1.50 26.59
N THR A 39 23.80 -0.52 25.74
CA THR A 39 23.45 -0.52 24.32
C THR A 39 24.39 -1.43 23.52
N PRO A 40 23.88 -2.29 22.63
CA PRO A 40 24.52 -2.57 21.36
C PRO A 40 23.96 -1.63 20.30
N VAL A 41 24.84 -1.24 19.39
CA VAL A 41 24.64 -0.33 18.26
C VAL A 41 23.43 -0.74 17.41
N GLY A 42 22.33 0.00 17.54
CA GLY A 42 21.11 -0.18 16.75
C GLY A 42 20.16 1.00 16.98
N TRP A 43 19.67 1.60 15.90
CA TRP A 43 18.84 2.79 15.95
C TRP A 43 17.44 2.50 16.56
N SER A 44 16.96 3.36 17.47
CA SER A 44 15.67 3.26 18.15
C SER A 44 14.86 4.55 17.96
N TRP A 45 13.62 4.45 17.48
CA TRP A 45 12.69 5.55 17.14
C TRP A 45 12.19 6.42 18.32
N ARG A 46 12.90 6.47 19.45
CA ARG A 46 12.55 7.35 20.59
C ARG A 46 12.56 8.84 20.23
N ASP A 47 13.27 9.22 19.17
CA ASP A 47 13.57 10.62 18.85
C ASP A 47 12.54 11.31 17.93
N PHE A 48 11.64 10.56 17.28
CA PHE A 48 10.67 11.14 16.32
C PHE A 48 9.32 11.52 16.95
N SER A 49 9.07 11.10 18.19
CA SER A 49 7.93 11.54 18.98
C SER A 49 8.40 12.71 19.83
N ARG A 50 7.95 13.93 19.53
CA ARG A 50 8.02 15.06 20.48
C ARG A 50 6.89 15.02 21.51
N SER A 51 6.49 13.82 21.92
CA SER A 51 5.69 13.56 23.11
C SER A 51 5.72 12.08 23.51
N PRO A 52 6.88 11.49 23.88
CA PRO A 52 6.87 10.26 24.64
C PRO A 52 6.77 10.68 26.10
N SER A 53 5.76 10.19 26.84
CA SER A 53 5.91 10.16 28.30
C SER A 53 7.26 9.46 28.58
N PRO A 54 8.27 10.14 29.15
CA PRO A 54 9.65 9.62 29.21
C PRO A 54 9.74 8.27 29.92
N LEU A 55 8.71 7.97 30.72
CA LEU A 55 8.58 6.80 31.58
C LEU A 55 7.74 5.66 30.96
N GLY A 56 7.17 5.83 29.77
CA GLY A 56 6.30 4.82 29.14
C GLY A 56 5.05 4.47 29.97
N LEU A 57 4.61 5.39 30.83
CA LEU A 57 3.54 5.22 31.82
C LEU A 57 2.14 5.19 31.21
N ILE A 58 1.95 5.73 30.00
CA ILE A 58 0.64 5.80 29.35
C ILE A 58 0.55 4.68 28.30
N PRO A 59 -0.24 3.62 28.54
CA PRO A 59 -0.32 2.44 27.65
C PRO A 59 -0.79 2.79 26.24
N ILE A 60 -1.53 3.88 26.08
CA ILE A 60 -2.17 4.28 24.82
C ILE A 60 -1.16 4.51 23.68
N HIS A 61 0.04 5.03 23.97
CA HIS A 61 1.06 5.26 22.94
C HIS A 61 1.66 3.97 22.40
N ARG A 62 1.74 2.91 23.21
CA ARG A 62 2.19 1.58 22.75
C ARG A 62 1.14 0.96 21.84
N HIS A 63 -0.12 0.99 22.26
CA HIS A 63 -1.24 0.48 21.46
C HIS A 63 -1.37 1.23 20.12
N TRP A 64 -1.23 2.56 20.14
CA TRP A 64 -1.23 3.39 18.93
C TRP A 64 -0.08 3.01 17.98
N ARG A 65 1.14 2.85 18.50
CA ARG A 65 2.29 2.43 17.69
C ARG A 65 2.06 1.06 17.06
N THR A 66 1.62 0.08 17.84
CA THR A 66 1.31 -1.27 17.33
C THR A 66 0.20 -1.21 16.28
N PHE A 67 -0.82 -0.37 16.48
CA PHE A 67 -1.89 -0.17 15.51
C PHE A 67 -1.37 0.42 14.18
N VAL A 68 -0.58 1.50 14.25
CA VAL A 68 -0.03 2.20 13.08
C VAL A 68 0.85 1.27 12.24
N HIS A 69 1.72 0.47 12.88
CA HIS A 69 2.55 -0.51 12.17
C HIS A 69 1.72 -1.67 11.62
N LYS A 70 0.85 -2.27 12.45
CA LYS A 70 0.02 -3.42 12.03
C LYS A 70 -0.90 -3.10 10.85
N HIS A 71 -1.37 -1.86 10.76
CA HIS A 71 -2.27 -1.42 9.69
C HIS A 71 -1.58 -0.62 8.58
N GLU A 72 -0.25 -0.46 8.61
CA GLU A 72 0.52 0.28 7.60
C GLU A 72 -0.06 1.69 7.33
N VAL A 73 -0.48 2.39 8.39
CA VAL A 73 -1.28 3.64 8.26
C VAL A 73 -0.59 4.72 7.42
N PRO A 74 0.71 5.04 7.62
CA PRO A 74 1.35 6.12 6.85
C PRO A 74 1.38 5.83 5.34
N ARG A 75 1.69 4.58 4.97
CA ARG A 75 1.66 4.12 3.57
C ARG A 75 0.27 4.29 2.98
N LYS A 76 -0.78 3.87 3.69
CA LYS A 76 -2.16 3.98 3.20
C LYS A 76 -2.61 5.43 3.05
N VAL A 77 -2.22 6.30 3.97
CA VAL A 77 -2.51 7.74 3.85
C VAL A 77 -1.85 8.30 2.61
N LEU A 78 -0.57 7.97 2.36
CA LEU A 78 0.12 8.35 1.13
C LEU A 78 -0.63 7.81 -0.10
N HIS A 79 -0.95 6.53 -0.10
CA HIS A 79 -1.63 5.84 -1.21
C HIS A 79 -2.98 6.49 -1.55
N VAL A 80 -3.83 6.76 -0.54
CA VAL A 80 -5.13 7.43 -0.69
C VAL A 80 -4.99 8.89 -1.12
N SER A 81 -3.99 9.60 -0.60
CA SER A 81 -3.74 11.00 -0.95
C SER A 81 -3.46 11.20 -2.44
N ILE A 82 -2.84 10.21 -3.09
CA ILE A 82 -2.56 10.26 -4.53
C ILE A 82 -3.85 10.24 -5.34
N GLY A 83 -4.90 9.52 -4.90
CA GLY A 83 -6.20 9.56 -5.58
C GLY A 83 -6.81 10.96 -5.58
N PHE A 84 -6.74 11.66 -4.44
CA PHE A 84 -7.16 13.07 -4.36
C PHE A 84 -6.28 13.99 -5.20
N PHE A 85 -4.97 13.75 -5.26
CA PHE A 85 -4.06 14.50 -6.11
C PHE A 85 -4.37 14.33 -7.61
N VAL A 86 -4.71 13.11 -8.04
CA VAL A 86 -5.15 12.84 -9.42
C VAL A 86 -6.45 13.56 -9.75
N ILE A 87 -7.41 13.58 -8.81
CA ILE A 87 -8.65 14.36 -8.96
C ILE A 87 -8.34 15.85 -9.09
N TRP A 88 -7.45 16.38 -8.25
CA TRP A 88 -7.04 17.78 -8.34
C TRP A 88 -6.44 18.10 -9.72
N LEU A 89 -5.52 17.27 -10.21
CA LEU A 89 -4.94 17.42 -11.56
C LEU A 89 -6.00 17.39 -12.67
N TYR A 90 -6.99 16.49 -12.54
CA TYR A 90 -8.11 16.42 -13.48
C TYR A 90 -8.94 17.71 -13.47
N VAL A 91 -9.34 18.18 -12.28
CA VAL A 91 -10.16 19.38 -12.09
C VAL A 91 -9.43 20.65 -12.58
N THR A 92 -8.11 20.70 -12.49
CA THR A 92 -7.30 21.79 -13.06
C THR A 92 -7.09 21.68 -14.58
N GLY A 93 -7.72 20.72 -15.25
CA GLY A 93 -7.63 20.53 -16.69
C GLY A 93 -6.27 19.98 -17.17
N THR A 94 -5.47 19.39 -16.29
CA THR A 94 -4.15 18.85 -16.66
C THR A 94 -4.32 17.59 -17.52
N GLN A 95 -3.57 17.53 -18.62
CA GLN A 95 -3.53 16.36 -19.50
C GLN A 95 -2.55 15.30 -18.98
N THR A 96 -2.87 14.02 -19.17
CA THR A 96 -2.06 12.91 -18.64
C THR A 96 -0.64 12.91 -19.22
N THR A 97 -0.50 13.31 -20.49
CA THR A 97 0.78 13.47 -21.18
C THR A 97 1.69 14.52 -20.54
N SER A 98 1.13 15.52 -19.86
CA SER A 98 1.92 16.51 -19.12
C SER A 98 2.45 15.96 -17.78
N VAL A 99 1.81 14.92 -17.23
CA VAL A 99 2.17 14.30 -15.94
C VAL A 99 3.25 13.23 -16.13
N THR A 100 3.27 12.53 -17.25
CA THR A 100 4.18 11.39 -17.49
C THR A 100 5.68 11.75 -17.40
N PRO A 101 6.18 12.92 -17.83
CA PRO A 101 7.59 13.27 -17.64
C PRO A 101 7.94 13.46 -16.17
N TRP A 102 7.03 14.01 -15.36
CA TRP A 102 7.23 14.17 -13.92
C TRP A 102 7.32 12.82 -13.22
N LEU A 103 6.47 11.85 -13.60
CA LEU A 103 6.55 10.49 -13.09
C LEU A 103 7.90 9.84 -13.39
N MET A 104 8.46 10.03 -14.59
CA MET A 104 9.81 9.51 -14.92
C MET A 104 10.92 10.26 -14.19
N SER A 105 10.79 11.59 -14.06
CA SER A 105 11.74 12.40 -13.28
C SER A 105 11.80 12.01 -11.81
N ALA A 106 10.72 11.44 -11.26
CA ALA A 106 10.68 10.87 -9.92
C ALA A 106 11.15 9.41 -9.90
N LEU A 107 10.68 8.58 -10.84
CA LEU A 107 10.98 7.15 -10.91
C LEU A 107 12.48 6.88 -11.04
N ILE A 108 13.16 7.57 -11.95
CA ILE A 108 14.57 7.30 -12.26
C ILE A 108 15.47 7.55 -11.03
N PRO A 109 15.41 8.72 -10.36
CA PRO A 109 16.21 8.95 -9.15
C PRO A 109 15.80 8.05 -7.98
N ILE A 110 14.51 7.76 -7.80
CA ILE A 110 14.03 6.88 -6.71
C ILE A 110 14.55 5.47 -6.92
N ALA A 111 14.43 4.92 -8.13
CA ALA A 111 14.94 3.59 -8.47
C ALA A 111 16.46 3.51 -8.36
N ALA A 112 17.19 4.55 -8.79
CA ALA A 112 18.64 4.63 -8.65
C ALA A 112 19.05 4.66 -7.17
N THR A 113 18.33 5.41 -6.33
CA THR A 113 18.58 5.47 -4.88
C THR A 113 18.26 4.12 -4.21
N ASP A 114 17.20 3.44 -4.64
CA ASP A 114 16.81 2.12 -4.14
C ASP A 114 17.85 1.05 -4.51
N TRP A 115 18.38 1.09 -5.72
CA TRP A 115 19.51 0.25 -6.12
C TRP A 115 20.77 0.55 -5.29
N LEU A 116 21.08 1.83 -5.07
CA LEU A 116 22.26 2.26 -4.32
C LEU A 116 22.22 1.80 -2.85
N ARG A 117 21.03 1.83 -2.21
CA ARG A 117 20.91 1.37 -0.81
C ARG A 117 21.19 -0.12 -0.66
N HIS A 118 20.89 -0.95 -1.67
CA HIS A 118 21.23 -2.37 -1.63
C HIS A 118 22.73 -2.63 -1.78
N ARG A 119 23.48 -1.67 -2.35
CA ARG A 119 24.93 -1.78 -2.48
C ARG A 119 25.69 -1.31 -1.23
N TYR A 120 25.17 -0.31 -0.52
CA TYR A 120 25.87 0.33 0.59
C TYR A 120 25.03 0.35 1.88
N ALA A 121 25.52 -0.35 2.92
CA ALA A 121 24.82 -0.45 4.21
C ALA A 121 24.61 0.90 4.91
N SER A 122 25.52 1.88 4.72
CA SER A 122 25.35 3.24 5.22
C SER A 122 24.16 3.96 4.57
N VAL A 123 24.02 3.81 3.26
CA VAL A 123 22.89 4.36 2.49
C VAL A 123 21.59 3.68 2.89
N ASN A 124 21.57 2.35 3.06
CA ASN A 124 20.37 1.65 3.56
C ASN A 124 19.94 2.13 4.95
N ARG A 125 20.89 2.33 5.87
CA ARG A 125 20.58 2.86 7.20
C ARG A 125 19.98 4.27 7.13
N LEU A 126 20.52 5.15 6.28
CA LEU A 126 19.96 6.49 6.07
C LEU A 126 18.58 6.43 5.42
N TYR A 127 18.42 5.60 4.40
CA TYR A 127 17.17 5.42 3.67
C TYR A 127 16.06 4.93 4.61
N VAL A 128 16.30 3.86 5.38
CA VAL A 128 15.35 3.34 6.36
C VAL A 128 15.09 4.34 7.48
N LYS A 129 16.09 5.14 7.86
CA LYS A 129 15.91 6.21 8.86
C LYS A 129 14.93 7.28 8.40
N VAL A 130 14.97 7.66 7.13
CA VAL A 130 14.14 8.75 6.57
C VAL A 130 12.79 8.23 6.07
N LEU A 131 12.78 7.09 5.36
CA LEU A 131 11.62 6.59 4.61
C LEU A 131 10.98 5.35 5.24
N GLY A 132 11.58 4.75 6.27
CA GLY A 132 11.12 3.48 6.85
C GLY A 132 9.68 3.50 7.38
N ALA A 133 9.13 4.67 7.72
CA ALA A 133 7.71 4.81 8.11
C ALA A 133 6.71 4.53 6.97
N LEU A 134 7.16 4.68 5.72
CA LEU A 134 6.36 4.42 4.51
C LEU A 134 6.61 3.03 3.92
N MET A 135 7.68 2.36 4.36
CA MET A 135 8.11 1.06 3.83
C MET A 135 7.39 -0.11 4.52
N ARG A 136 7.15 -1.19 3.77
CA ARG A 136 6.81 -2.51 4.33
C ARG A 136 8.09 -3.23 4.79
N GLU A 137 7.95 -4.16 5.74
CA GLU A 137 9.09 -4.94 6.25
C GLU A 137 9.82 -5.72 5.14
N SER A 138 9.08 -6.26 4.18
CA SER A 138 9.64 -6.96 3.02
C SER A 138 10.51 -6.07 2.12
N GLU A 139 10.29 -4.75 2.13
CA GLU A 139 11.01 -3.76 1.32
C GLU A 139 12.36 -3.37 1.96
N TYR A 140 12.64 -3.81 3.20
CA TYR A 140 13.96 -3.62 3.79
C TYR A 140 15.03 -4.34 2.96
N SER A 141 14.76 -5.58 2.55
CA SER A 141 15.66 -6.40 1.72
C SER A 141 15.23 -6.50 0.25
N GLY A 142 13.97 -6.21 -0.07
CA GLY A 142 13.45 -6.13 -1.43
C GLY A 142 13.39 -4.70 -1.98
N TRP A 143 12.85 -4.54 -3.18
CA TRP A 143 12.62 -3.24 -3.82
C TRP A 143 11.49 -2.45 -3.14
N ASN A 144 11.57 -1.12 -3.14
CA ASN A 144 10.52 -0.26 -2.60
C ASN A 144 9.28 -0.22 -3.51
N GLY A 145 8.09 -0.45 -2.93
CA GLY A 145 6.81 -0.42 -3.63
C GLY A 145 6.50 0.88 -4.40
N VAL A 146 7.10 2.01 -4.03
CA VAL A 146 6.94 3.29 -4.74
C VAL A 146 7.43 3.22 -6.19
N ILE A 147 8.47 2.42 -6.47
CA ILE A 147 8.99 2.24 -7.84
C ILE A 147 7.91 1.62 -8.73
N PHE A 148 7.27 0.54 -8.24
CA PHE A 148 6.20 -0.15 -8.92
C PHE A 148 4.95 0.73 -9.07
N TYR A 149 4.65 1.54 -8.06
CA TYR A 149 3.56 2.53 -8.12
C TYR A 149 3.77 3.55 -9.24
N LEU A 150 4.95 4.19 -9.26
CA LEU A 150 5.29 5.21 -10.26
C LEU A 150 5.32 4.62 -11.68
N LEU A 151 5.86 3.41 -11.83
CA LEU A 151 5.86 2.70 -13.10
C LEU A 151 4.45 2.34 -13.55
N GLY A 152 3.61 1.78 -12.66
CA GLY A 152 2.22 1.45 -12.97
C GLY A 152 1.41 2.67 -13.36
N ALA A 153 1.52 3.77 -12.59
CA ALA A 153 0.89 5.04 -12.91
C ALA A 153 1.37 5.60 -14.27
N TRP A 154 2.67 5.53 -14.56
CA TRP A 154 3.20 5.96 -15.86
C TRP A 154 2.64 5.12 -17.01
N ILE A 155 2.63 3.79 -16.89
CA ILE A 155 2.10 2.88 -17.93
C ILE A 155 0.66 3.25 -18.26
N VAL A 156 -0.20 3.41 -17.24
CA VAL A 156 -1.63 3.64 -17.49
C VAL A 156 -1.93 5.05 -17.97
N LEU A 157 -1.22 6.07 -17.48
CA LEU A 157 -1.43 7.46 -17.89
C LEU A 157 -0.82 7.78 -19.27
N TYR A 158 0.23 7.05 -19.67
CA TYR A 158 0.83 7.15 -21.00
C TYR A 158 0.10 6.28 -22.02
N GLY A 159 -0.25 5.04 -21.65
CA GLY A 159 -0.73 4.02 -22.58
C GLY A 159 -2.25 4.02 -22.82
N PHE A 160 -3.05 4.56 -21.91
CA PHE A 160 -4.51 4.57 -22.04
C PHE A 160 -5.07 5.98 -22.25
N PRO A 161 -6.29 6.09 -22.82
CA PRO A 161 -7.04 7.34 -22.83
C PRO A 161 -7.21 7.91 -21.42
N LYS A 162 -7.29 9.23 -21.32
CA LYS A 162 -7.23 9.96 -20.05
C LYS A 162 -8.23 9.47 -19.02
N ASP A 163 -9.46 9.17 -19.41
CA ASP A 163 -10.49 8.65 -18.50
C ASP A 163 -10.12 7.29 -17.92
N VAL A 164 -9.66 6.35 -18.75
CA VAL A 164 -9.22 5.02 -18.29
C VAL A 164 -7.93 5.09 -17.47
N GLY A 165 -6.98 5.94 -17.87
CA GLY A 165 -5.73 6.15 -17.13
C GLY A 165 -5.99 6.70 -15.73
N ILE A 166 -6.84 7.73 -15.61
CA ILE A 166 -7.25 8.29 -14.31
C ILE A 166 -7.96 7.23 -13.47
N MET A 167 -8.94 6.52 -14.04
CA MET A 167 -9.67 5.47 -13.33
C MET A 167 -8.74 4.38 -12.81
N SER A 168 -7.75 3.96 -13.59
CA SER A 168 -6.77 2.94 -13.18
C SER A 168 -5.97 3.37 -11.95
N VAL A 169 -5.53 4.63 -11.89
CA VAL A 169 -4.81 5.17 -10.73
C VAL A 169 -5.73 5.36 -9.52
N LEU A 170 -6.98 5.78 -9.72
CA LEU A 170 -7.96 5.89 -8.64
C LEU A 170 -8.30 4.52 -8.03
N LEU A 171 -8.45 3.48 -8.87
CA LEU A 171 -8.67 2.12 -8.40
C LEU A 171 -7.47 1.58 -7.62
N LEU A 172 -6.24 1.80 -8.11
CA LEU A 172 -5.04 1.51 -7.33
C LEU A 172 -5.08 2.23 -5.98
N SER A 173 -5.36 3.53 -5.96
CA SER A 173 -5.32 4.34 -4.74
C SER A 173 -6.39 3.92 -3.71
N TRP A 174 -7.65 3.88 -4.10
CA TRP A 174 -8.75 3.71 -3.16
C TRP A 174 -9.13 2.24 -2.96
N CYS A 175 -9.13 1.43 -4.03
CA CYS A 175 -9.53 0.03 -3.92
C CYS A 175 -8.46 -0.83 -3.26
N ASP A 176 -7.16 -0.63 -3.54
CA ASP A 176 -6.09 -1.35 -2.83
C ASP A 176 -6.08 -1.02 -1.33
N THR A 177 -6.27 0.25 -0.99
CA THR A 177 -6.36 0.67 0.41
C THR A 177 -7.56 0.04 1.10
N ALA A 178 -8.72 -0.01 0.43
CA ALA A 178 -9.92 -0.68 0.94
C ALA A 178 -9.68 -2.18 1.12
N ALA A 179 -9.16 -2.87 0.09
CA ALA A 179 -8.87 -4.30 0.11
C ALA A 179 -7.95 -4.67 1.28
N SER A 180 -6.84 -3.94 1.42
CA SER A 180 -5.86 -4.24 2.46
C SER A 180 -6.31 -3.82 3.86
N THR A 181 -7.24 -2.86 3.98
CA THR A 181 -7.81 -2.45 5.26
C THR A 181 -8.84 -3.45 5.75
N PHE A 182 -9.86 -3.73 4.93
CA PHE A 182 -10.92 -4.67 5.29
C PHE A 182 -10.45 -6.13 5.26
N GLY A 183 -9.47 -6.48 4.42
CA GLY A 183 -8.81 -7.78 4.46
C GLY A 183 -8.05 -8.03 5.76
N ARG A 184 -7.41 -7.02 6.34
CA ARG A 184 -6.74 -7.13 7.65
C ARG A 184 -7.71 -7.14 8.84
N LEU A 185 -8.81 -6.38 8.74
CA LEU A 185 -9.82 -6.29 9.80
C LEU A 185 -10.73 -7.53 9.84
N TRP A 186 -11.23 -7.95 8.69
CA TRP A 186 -12.28 -8.96 8.58
C TRP A 186 -11.92 -10.20 7.76
N GLY A 187 -10.77 -10.22 7.09
CA GLY A 187 -10.37 -11.35 6.24
C GLY A 187 -10.24 -12.69 6.97
N ARG A 188 -10.09 -12.69 8.30
CA ARG A 188 -10.13 -13.91 9.12
C ARG A 188 -11.51 -14.56 9.26
N TYR A 189 -12.57 -13.78 9.03
CA TYR A 189 -13.97 -14.22 9.14
C TYR A 189 -14.58 -14.61 7.79
N THR A 190 -13.83 -14.45 6.70
CA THR A 190 -14.30 -14.72 5.34
C THR A 190 -13.39 -15.73 4.64
N PRO A 191 -13.89 -16.44 3.60
CA PRO A 191 -13.06 -17.32 2.79
C PRO A 191 -11.80 -16.62 2.26
N ARG A 192 -10.69 -17.34 2.25
CA ARG A 192 -9.45 -16.89 1.60
C ARG A 192 -9.56 -17.21 0.11
N LEU A 193 -9.50 -16.18 -0.72
CA LEU A 193 -9.47 -16.33 -2.18
C LEU A 193 -8.08 -16.75 -2.65
N ARG A 194 -7.04 -16.25 -1.96
CA ARG A 194 -5.65 -16.55 -2.25
C ARG A 194 -4.79 -16.37 -1.00
N ARG A 195 -3.55 -16.84 -1.03
CA ARG A 195 -2.58 -16.54 0.04
C ARG A 195 -2.45 -15.03 0.20
N GLY A 196 -2.88 -14.51 1.35
CA GLY A 196 -2.86 -13.08 1.66
C GLY A 196 -4.06 -12.27 1.16
N LYS A 197 -4.91 -12.81 0.29
CA LYS A 197 -6.13 -12.13 -0.20
C LYS A 197 -7.41 -12.83 0.32
N SER A 198 -8.40 -12.04 0.70
CA SER A 198 -9.62 -12.53 1.38
C SER A 198 -10.86 -11.99 0.71
N LEU A 199 -11.97 -12.73 0.80
CA LEU A 199 -13.25 -12.27 0.25
C LEU A 199 -13.67 -10.92 0.84
N ALA A 200 -13.44 -10.66 2.13
CA ALA A 200 -13.69 -9.35 2.74
C ALA A 200 -12.94 -8.21 2.03
N GLY A 201 -11.66 -8.43 1.71
CA GLY A 201 -10.82 -7.45 1.01
C GLY A 201 -11.32 -7.22 -0.43
N SER A 202 -11.56 -8.29 -1.17
CA SER A 202 -12.00 -8.21 -2.56
C SER A 202 -13.41 -7.61 -2.69
N THR A 203 -14.34 -7.93 -1.77
CA THR A 203 -15.66 -7.26 -1.71
C THR A 203 -15.52 -5.76 -1.40
N ALA A 204 -14.61 -5.38 -0.51
CA ALA A 204 -14.35 -3.96 -0.25
C ALA A 204 -13.77 -3.24 -1.47
N ALA A 205 -12.83 -3.87 -2.19
CA ALA A 205 -12.29 -3.36 -3.45
C ALA A 205 -13.41 -3.19 -4.49
N PHE A 206 -14.29 -4.17 -4.61
CA PHE A 206 -15.44 -4.13 -5.51
C PHE A 206 -16.34 -2.93 -5.21
N LEU A 207 -16.80 -2.79 -3.96
CA LEU A 207 -17.74 -1.73 -3.57
C LEU A 207 -17.11 -0.34 -3.72
N VAL A 208 -15.85 -0.18 -3.30
CA VAL A 208 -15.13 1.10 -3.48
C VAL A 208 -14.90 1.37 -4.95
N GLY A 209 -14.60 0.37 -5.79
CA GLY A 209 -14.43 0.55 -7.23
C GLY A 209 -15.73 0.96 -7.93
N VAL A 210 -16.87 0.38 -7.55
CA VAL A 210 -18.20 0.82 -8.00
C VAL A 210 -18.43 2.29 -7.64
N GLY A 211 -18.22 2.65 -6.36
CA GLY A 211 -18.40 4.02 -5.89
C GLY A 211 -17.46 5.02 -6.58
N THR A 212 -16.20 4.62 -6.80
CA THR A 212 -15.17 5.43 -7.48
C THR A 212 -15.55 5.70 -8.93
N SER A 213 -16.01 4.67 -9.64
CA SER A 213 -16.42 4.78 -11.05
C SER A 213 -17.69 5.62 -11.20
N TYR A 214 -18.68 5.40 -10.32
CA TYR A 214 -19.87 6.24 -10.27
C TYR A 214 -19.53 7.71 -9.97
N PHE A 215 -18.65 7.95 -8.99
CA PHE A 215 -18.18 9.30 -8.67
C PHE A 215 -17.48 9.95 -9.85
N PHE A 216 -16.54 9.27 -10.50
CA PHE A 216 -15.76 9.83 -11.60
C PHE A 216 -16.62 10.08 -12.85
N TYR A 217 -17.24 9.03 -13.39
CA TYR A 217 -17.99 9.11 -14.64
C TYR A 217 -19.39 9.70 -14.49
N GLY A 218 -20.03 9.51 -13.33
CA GLY A 218 -21.40 9.96 -13.09
C GLY A 218 -21.51 11.37 -12.55
N TRP A 219 -20.51 11.84 -11.80
CA TRP A 219 -20.55 13.16 -11.16
C TRP A 219 -19.39 14.06 -11.58
N LEU A 220 -18.14 13.63 -11.43
CA LEU A 220 -16.97 14.50 -11.62
C LEU A 220 -16.81 14.95 -13.09
N VAL A 221 -16.81 14.00 -14.03
CA VAL A 221 -16.65 14.30 -15.45
C VAL A 221 -17.78 15.19 -15.97
N PRO A 222 -19.07 14.91 -15.72
CA PRO A 222 -20.15 15.78 -16.20
C PRO A 222 -20.24 17.16 -15.53
N THR A 223 -19.72 17.33 -14.30
CA THR A 223 -19.81 18.60 -13.57
C THR A 223 -18.66 19.55 -13.83
N VAL A 224 -17.45 19.02 -14.07
CA VAL A 224 -16.22 19.81 -14.17
C VAL A 224 -15.62 19.79 -15.57
N GLY A 225 -15.75 18.67 -16.29
CA GLY A 225 -15.24 18.52 -17.65
C GLY A 225 -16.36 18.37 -18.69
N PRO A 226 -16.04 17.87 -19.90
CA PRO A 226 -14.71 17.57 -20.43
C PRO A 226 -13.88 18.84 -20.76
N PHE A 227 -12.55 18.73 -20.66
CA PHE A 227 -11.62 19.80 -21.02
C PHE A 227 -11.09 19.66 -22.45
N PRO A 228 -10.49 20.71 -23.05
CA PRO A 228 -9.77 20.58 -24.32
C PRO A 228 -8.73 19.44 -24.26
N GLY A 229 -8.82 18.49 -25.19
CA GLY A 229 -8.00 17.26 -25.21
C GLY A 229 -8.69 16.00 -24.69
N ASP A 230 -9.87 16.12 -24.08
CA ASP A 230 -10.65 14.99 -23.53
C ASP A 230 -11.55 14.31 -24.58
N GLU A 231 -11.41 14.67 -25.85
CA GLU A 231 -12.19 14.13 -26.99
C GLU A 231 -12.10 12.61 -27.13
N ASN A 232 -10.97 12.06 -26.66
CA ASN A 232 -10.62 10.65 -26.68
C ASN A 232 -11.16 9.85 -25.48
N PHE A 233 -12.00 10.45 -24.63
CA PHE A 233 -12.66 9.71 -23.55
C PHE A 233 -13.43 8.54 -24.15
N LEU A 234 -13.19 7.34 -23.60
CA LEU A 234 -13.81 6.13 -24.10
C LEU A 234 -15.25 6.00 -23.61
N PHE A 235 -15.50 6.28 -22.33
CA PHE A 235 -16.86 6.26 -21.81
C PHE A 235 -17.55 7.61 -22.02
N LYS A 236 -18.56 7.62 -22.90
CA LYS A 236 -19.35 8.80 -23.26
C LYS A 236 -20.81 8.74 -22.76
N GLY A 237 -21.10 7.87 -21.79
CA GLY A 237 -22.44 7.70 -21.22
C GLY A 237 -23.37 6.74 -21.97
N PHE A 238 -22.84 6.01 -22.96
CA PHE A 238 -23.54 4.93 -23.66
C PHE A 238 -22.65 3.70 -23.78
N LEU A 239 -23.27 2.52 -23.84
CA LEU A 239 -22.64 1.24 -24.13
C LEU A 239 -23.49 0.52 -25.17
N SER A 240 -22.87 -0.13 -26.14
CA SER A 240 -23.52 -0.82 -27.25
C SER A 240 -22.85 -2.16 -27.52
N LEU A 241 -23.60 -3.14 -28.02
CA LEU A 241 -22.99 -4.42 -28.37
C LEU A 241 -22.08 -4.29 -29.62
N PRO A 242 -21.04 -5.13 -29.72
CA PRO A 242 -20.23 -5.25 -30.94
C PRO A 242 -21.09 -5.57 -32.16
N LYS A 243 -20.74 -4.97 -33.31
CA LYS A 243 -21.46 -5.18 -34.58
C LYS A 243 -21.62 -6.66 -34.94
N THR A 244 -20.59 -7.47 -34.70
CA THR A 244 -20.61 -8.91 -34.97
C THR A 244 -21.70 -9.65 -34.18
N ILE A 245 -21.97 -9.23 -32.94
CA ILE A 245 -23.03 -9.82 -32.12
C ILE A 245 -24.40 -9.32 -32.59
N CYS A 246 -24.50 -8.01 -32.90
CA CYS A 246 -25.73 -7.44 -33.46
C CYS A 246 -26.15 -8.16 -34.76
N GLU A 247 -25.21 -8.42 -35.66
CA GLU A 247 -25.43 -9.14 -36.92
C GLU A 247 -25.81 -10.61 -36.67
N ALA A 248 -25.18 -11.28 -35.70
CA ALA A 248 -25.48 -12.68 -35.38
C ALA A 248 -26.88 -12.87 -34.76
N VAL A 249 -27.36 -11.89 -33.99
CA VAL A 249 -28.69 -11.92 -33.33
C VAL A 249 -29.77 -11.28 -34.23
N GLY A 250 -29.38 -10.58 -35.29
CA GLY A 250 -30.31 -9.90 -36.20
C GLY A 250 -30.96 -8.64 -35.62
N VAL A 251 -30.25 -7.94 -34.72
CA VAL A 251 -30.75 -6.77 -33.98
C VAL A 251 -29.93 -5.53 -34.35
N SER A 252 -30.55 -4.35 -34.45
CA SER A 252 -29.84 -3.11 -34.81
C SER A 252 -28.99 -2.58 -33.65
N LYS A 253 -27.95 -1.77 -33.94
CA LYS A 253 -27.06 -1.21 -32.89
C LYS A 253 -27.82 -0.29 -31.95
N GLU A 254 -28.81 0.44 -32.46
CA GLU A 254 -29.64 1.36 -31.68
C GLU A 254 -30.47 0.63 -30.63
N GLN A 255 -30.96 -0.57 -30.98
CA GLN A 255 -31.75 -1.41 -30.07
C GLN A 255 -30.89 -2.06 -28.97
N THR A 256 -29.59 -2.25 -29.21
CA THR A 256 -28.65 -2.84 -28.24
C THR A 256 -27.83 -1.80 -27.48
N THR A 257 -28.07 -0.51 -27.73
CA THR A 257 -27.39 0.59 -27.04
C THR A 257 -28.14 0.96 -25.77
N ILE A 258 -27.45 0.85 -24.64
CA ILE A 258 -27.91 1.38 -23.35
C ILE A 258 -27.24 2.73 -23.09
N SER A 259 -27.94 3.64 -22.40
CA SER A 259 -27.43 4.98 -22.09
C SER A 259 -27.83 5.46 -20.70
N GLY A 260 -27.27 6.59 -20.29
CA GLY A 260 -27.62 7.25 -19.03
C GLY A 260 -27.29 6.41 -17.80
N ALA A 261 -28.21 6.36 -16.84
CA ALA A 261 -28.00 5.69 -15.55
C ALA A 261 -27.72 4.19 -15.69
N LEU A 262 -28.32 3.51 -16.69
CA LEU A 262 -28.10 2.09 -16.93
C LEU A 262 -26.67 1.82 -17.41
N ALA A 263 -26.19 2.58 -18.41
CA ALA A 263 -24.82 2.47 -18.90
C ALA A 263 -23.79 2.79 -17.81
N LEU A 264 -24.06 3.84 -17.01
CA LEU A 264 -23.22 4.20 -15.86
C LEU A 264 -23.20 3.09 -14.80
N GLY A 265 -24.35 2.47 -14.50
CA GLY A 265 -24.45 1.36 -13.57
C GLY A 265 -23.61 0.16 -14.01
N VAL A 266 -23.71 -0.22 -15.30
CA VAL A 266 -22.91 -1.29 -15.89
C VAL A 266 -21.42 -0.95 -15.83
N MET A 267 -21.02 0.27 -16.22
CA MET A 267 -19.62 0.69 -16.12
C MET A 267 -19.10 0.66 -14.69
N SER A 268 -19.92 1.06 -13.73
CA SER A 268 -19.52 1.11 -12.31
C SER A 268 -19.31 -0.29 -11.77
N VAL A 269 -20.25 -1.20 -12.02
CA VAL A 269 -20.14 -2.63 -11.65
C VAL A 269 -18.94 -3.28 -12.31
N TRP A 270 -18.71 -3.04 -13.61
CA TRP A 270 -17.55 -3.55 -14.32
C TRP A 270 -16.23 -3.03 -13.73
N SER A 271 -16.16 -1.73 -13.45
CA SER A 271 -14.97 -1.11 -12.84
C SER A 271 -14.65 -1.71 -11.47
N GLY A 272 -15.67 -1.91 -10.63
CA GLY A 272 -15.54 -2.59 -9.34
C GLY A 272 -15.10 -4.04 -9.48
N PHE A 273 -15.68 -4.78 -10.43
CA PHE A 273 -15.29 -6.16 -10.72
C PHE A 273 -13.82 -6.24 -11.12
N VAL A 274 -13.40 -5.40 -12.07
CA VAL A 274 -12.02 -5.36 -12.57
C VAL A 274 -11.03 -4.98 -11.45
N ALA A 275 -11.38 -4.03 -10.58
CA ALA A 275 -10.55 -3.68 -9.42
C ALA A 275 -10.38 -4.86 -8.46
N SER A 276 -11.48 -5.53 -8.12
CA SER A 276 -11.48 -6.72 -7.26
C SER A 276 -10.75 -7.90 -7.90
N ALA A 277 -10.88 -8.10 -9.21
CA ALA A 277 -10.21 -9.18 -9.92
C ALA A 277 -8.70 -8.94 -9.97
N SER A 278 -8.29 -7.71 -10.31
CA SER A 278 -6.87 -7.31 -10.38
C SER A 278 -6.16 -7.46 -9.03
N GLU A 279 -6.89 -7.30 -7.93
CA GLU A 279 -6.37 -7.52 -6.57
C GLU A 279 -6.07 -9.00 -6.27
N VAL A 280 -6.81 -9.94 -6.87
CA VAL A 280 -6.65 -11.38 -6.61
C VAL A 280 -5.61 -12.03 -7.53
N VAL A 281 -5.44 -11.48 -8.73
CA VAL A 281 -4.52 -12.00 -9.75
C VAL A 281 -3.06 -11.84 -9.31
N ASP A 282 -2.27 -12.92 -9.39
CA ASP A 282 -0.81 -12.83 -9.38
C ASP A 282 -0.29 -12.73 -10.81
N ILE A 283 0.66 -11.83 -11.05
CA ILE A 283 1.44 -11.86 -12.27
C ILE A 283 2.89 -12.02 -11.87
N PHE A 284 3.42 -13.23 -12.00
CA PHE A 284 4.84 -13.54 -11.78
C PHE A 284 5.43 -13.03 -10.45
N GLY A 285 4.62 -12.86 -9.41
CA GLY A 285 5.05 -12.31 -8.12
C GLY A 285 5.38 -10.81 -8.15
N TRP A 286 4.88 -10.08 -9.15
CA TRP A 286 5.05 -8.63 -9.26
C TRP A 286 4.26 -7.89 -8.17
N ASP A 287 4.72 -6.68 -7.85
CA ASP A 287 4.10 -5.85 -6.81
C ASP A 287 2.71 -5.37 -7.23
N ASP A 288 1.76 -5.44 -6.29
CA ASP A 288 0.37 -5.00 -6.45
C ASP A 288 0.27 -3.54 -6.94
N ASN A 289 1.22 -2.67 -6.58
CA ASN A 289 1.26 -1.28 -7.03
C ASN A 289 1.49 -1.14 -8.55
N LEU A 290 2.06 -2.16 -9.20
CA LEU A 290 2.21 -2.22 -10.66
C LEU A 290 1.05 -2.99 -11.30
N THR A 291 0.70 -4.16 -10.76
CA THR A 291 -0.26 -5.06 -11.40
C THR A 291 -1.69 -4.53 -11.36
N ILE A 292 -2.14 -3.99 -10.22
CA ILE A 292 -3.51 -3.49 -10.04
C ILE A 292 -3.89 -2.41 -11.07
N PRO A 293 -3.15 -1.28 -11.21
CA PRO A 293 -3.53 -0.24 -12.15
C PRO A 293 -3.46 -0.75 -13.59
N VAL A 294 -2.44 -1.53 -13.95
CA VAL A 294 -2.24 -1.99 -15.32
C VAL A 294 -3.34 -2.96 -15.74
N LEU A 295 -3.66 -3.96 -14.91
CA LEU A 295 -4.76 -4.88 -15.17
C LEU A 295 -6.10 -4.18 -15.16
N SER A 296 -6.28 -3.22 -14.25
CA SER A 296 -7.51 -2.44 -14.22
C SER A 296 -7.69 -1.60 -15.48
N GLY A 297 -6.61 -0.97 -15.94
CA GLY A 297 -6.59 -0.19 -17.18
C GLY A 297 -6.90 -1.06 -18.40
N PHE A 298 -6.26 -2.22 -18.54
CA PHE A 298 -6.56 -3.14 -19.64
C PHE A 298 -8.00 -3.67 -19.58
N GLY A 299 -8.49 -4.02 -18.38
CA GLY A 299 -9.86 -4.52 -18.19
C GLY A 299 -10.93 -3.48 -18.54
N ILE A 300 -10.73 -2.22 -18.13
CA ILE A 300 -11.65 -1.13 -18.45
C ILE A 300 -11.53 -0.73 -19.92
N TRP A 301 -10.31 -0.55 -20.44
CA TRP A 301 -10.05 -0.20 -21.83
C TRP A 301 -10.61 -1.25 -22.78
N GLY A 302 -10.35 -2.53 -22.53
CA GLY A 302 -10.82 -3.63 -23.36
C GLY A 302 -12.34 -3.72 -23.36
N PHE A 303 -12.97 -3.58 -22.20
CA PHE A 303 -14.43 -3.51 -22.10
C PHE A 303 -14.99 -2.35 -22.91
N LEU A 304 -14.48 -1.13 -22.71
CA LEU A 304 -14.97 0.02 -23.45
C LEU A 304 -14.73 -0.14 -24.95
N LYS A 305 -13.59 -0.68 -25.40
CA LYS A 305 -13.36 -0.95 -26.83
C LYS A 305 -14.33 -1.94 -27.45
N ILE A 306 -14.82 -2.90 -26.67
CA ILE A 306 -15.81 -3.88 -27.12
C ILE A 306 -17.21 -3.26 -27.11
N PHE A 307 -17.52 -2.44 -26.10
CA PHE A 307 -18.88 -1.97 -25.82
C PHE A 307 -19.12 -0.48 -26.15
N SER A 308 -18.23 0.22 -26.86
CA SER A 308 -18.39 1.61 -27.31
C SER A 308 -18.64 1.71 -28.82
#